data_AF-A0A6B3N8Y9-F1
#
_entry.id   AF-A0A6B3N8Y9-F1
#
_cell.length_a   1.000
_cell.length_b   1.000
_cell.length_c   1.000
_cell.angle_alpha   90.00
_cell.angle_beta   90.00
_cell.angle_gamma   90.00
#
_symmetry.space_group_name_H-M   'P 1'
#
loop_
_entity.id
_entity.type
_entity.pdbx_description
1 polymer ?
#
loop_
_entity_poly.entity_id
_entity_poly.type
_entity_poly.pdbx_seq_one_letter_code
_entity_poly.pdbx_strand_id
1 'polypeptide(L)' 'MSEYWIIDPTQQLVTVLLLADGTYRATEFRDNQQIVSRTFPEMKVTGIAVRIKVRTS' A
#
# COMPACT_ATOMS: atom_id res chain seq x y z
N MET A 1 3.27 -14.66 -4.62
CA MET A 1 2.95 -14.01 -3.33
C MET A 1 1.96 -12.91 -3.65
N SER A 2 0.76 -12.92 -3.05
CA SER A 2 -0.30 -11.97 -3.38
C SER A 2 -0.32 -10.82 -2.39
N GLU A 3 -0.29 -9.60 -2.90
CA GLU A 3 -0.24 -8.37 -2.12
C GLU A 3 -1.24 -7.37 -2.71
N TYR A 4 -2.08 -6.79 -1.86
CA TYR A 4 -3.10 -5.81 -2.24
C TYR A 4 -2.98 -4.57 -1.38
N TRP A 5 -3.27 -3.42 -1.97
CA TRP A 5 -3.11 -2.13 -1.31
C TRP A 5 -4.46 -1.42 -1.29
N ILE A 6 -4.90 -1.01 -0.11
CA ILE A 6 -6.05 -0.12 0.07
C ILE A 6 -5.50 1.25 0.43
N ILE A 7 -5.88 2.28 -0.30
CA ILE A 7 -5.41 3.65 -0.11
C ILE A 7 -6.60 4.51 0.27
N ASP A 8 -6.57 5.08 1.48
CA ASP A 8 -7.48 6.14 1.91
C ASP A 8 -6.73 7.48 1.92
N PRO A 9 -6.89 8.30 0.87
CA PRO A 9 -6.23 9.59 0.78
C PRO A 9 -6.79 10.64 1.75
N THR A 10 -8.03 10.46 2.24
CA THR A 10 -8.67 11.40 3.19
C THR A 10 -8.03 11.26 4.56
N GLN A 11 -7.68 10.02 4.94
CA GLN A 11 -7.03 9.70 6.21
C GLN A 11 -5.51 9.58 6.12
N GLN A 12 -4.92 9.80 4.94
CA GLN A 12 -3.50 9.56 4.67
C GLN A 12 -3.03 8.18 5.16
N LEU A 13 -3.83 7.16 4.82
CA LEU A 13 -3.64 5.79 5.26
C LEU A 13 -3.46 4.87 4.05
N VAL A 14 -2.44 4.04 4.12
CA VAL A 14 -2.27 2.90 3.20
C VAL A 14 -2.30 1.62 4.00
N THR A 15 -3.20 0.70 3.64
CA THR A 15 -3.26 -0.64 4.21
C THR A 15 -2.75 -1.64 3.19
N VAL A 16 -1.64 -2.32 3.51
CA VAL A 16 -1.10 -3.42 2.72
C VAL A 16 -1.67 -4.73 3.25
N LEU A 17 -2.32 -5.49 2.38
CA LEU A 17 -2.81 -6.84 2.67
C LEU A 17 -1.89 -7.85 2.01
N LEU A 18 -1.26 -8.69 2.82
CA LEU A 18 -0.44 -9.78 2.34
C LEU A 18 -1.14 -11.12 2.55
N LEU A 19 -1.25 -11.92 1.49
CA LEU A 19 -1.73 -13.30 1.61
C LEU A 19 -0.65 -14.16 2.28
N ALA A 20 -0.92 -14.59 3.51
CA ALA A 20 -0.09 -15.51 4.28
C ALA A 20 -0.98 -16.60 4.89
N ASP A 21 -0.59 -17.86 4.74
CA ASP A 21 -1.30 -19.02 5.31
C ASP A 21 -2.79 -19.07 4.90
N GLY A 22 -3.09 -18.70 3.65
CA GLY A 22 -4.46 -18.68 3.11
C GLY A 22 -5.33 -17.51 3.60
N THR A 23 -4.77 -16.56 4.35
CA THR A 23 -5.49 -15.38 4.87
C THR A 23 -4.75 -14.08 4.58
N TYR A 24 -5.50 -12.98 4.42
CA TYR A 24 -4.88 -11.66 4.26
C TYR A 24 -4.57 -11.06 5.62
N ARG A 25 -3.30 -10.70 5.84
CA ARG A 25 -2.86 -9.93 7.01
C ARG A 25 -2.69 -8.47 6.61
N ALA A 26 -3.33 -7.58 7.36
CA ALA A 26 -3.27 -6.14 7.12
C ALA A 26 -2.09 -5.51 7.86
N THR A 27 -1.46 -4.52 7.25
CA THR A 27 -0.50 -3.61 7.88
C THR A 27 -0.81 -2.19 7.43
N GLU A 28 -1.04 -1.31 8.39
CA GLU A 28 -1.34 0.09 8.16
C GLU A 28 -0.06 0.93 8.16
N PHE A 29 0.02 1.84 7.21
CA PHE A 29 1.08 2.83 7.08
C PHE A 29 0.44 4.21 6.98
N ARG A 30 0.88 5.13 7.82
CA ARG A 30 0.41 6.52 7.90
C ARG A 30 1.55 7.48 7.68
N ASP A 31 1.21 8.70 7.29
CA ASP A 31 2.16 9.80 7.13
C ASP A 31 3.38 9.36 6.27
N ASN A 32 4.60 9.65 6.74
CA ASN A 32 5.86 9.33 6.09
C ASN A 32 6.40 7.92 6.42
N GLN A 33 5.58 7.03 6.97
CA GLN A 33 6.01 5.65 7.18
C GLN A 33 6.35 5.01 5.83
N GLN A 34 7.55 4.41 5.76
CA GLN A 34 7.99 3.69 4.59
C GLN A 34 7.20 2.39 4.47
N ILE A 35 6.55 2.20 3.32
CA ILE A 35 5.83 0.97 3.00
C ILE A 35 6.86 -0.04 2.50
N VAL A 36 6.88 -1.21 3.12
CA VAL A 36 7.72 -2.33 2.69
C VAL A 36 6.85 -3.30 1.88
N SER A 37 6.98 -3.23 0.55
CA SER A 37 6.37 -4.21 -0.34
C SER A 37 7.19 -5.49 -0.35
N ARG A 38 6.55 -6.65 -0.15
CA ARG A 38 7.22 -7.94 -0.35
C ARG A 38 7.26 -8.33 -1.82
N THR A 39 6.30 -7.86 -2.59
CA THR A 39 6.24 -8.10 -4.04
C THR A 39 7.25 -7.24 -4.79
N PHE A 40 7.52 -6.02 -4.31
CA PHE A 40 8.45 -5.06 -4.91
C PHE A 40 9.46 -4.51 -3.88
N PRO A 41 10.46 -5.29 -3.43
CA PRO A 41 11.35 -4.88 -2.32
C PRO A 41 12.19 -3.63 -2.57
N GLU A 42 12.48 -3.32 -3.85
CA GLU A 42 13.26 -2.14 -4.23
C GLU A 42 12.41 -0.86 -4.32
N MET A 43 11.08 -1.00 -4.23
CA MET A 43 10.15 0.12 -4.35
C MET A 43 10.12 0.90 -3.03
N LYS A 44 10.54 2.17 -3.07
CA LYS A 44 10.47 3.08 -1.93
C LYS A 44 9.22 3.94 -2.05
N VAL A 45 8.15 3.54 -1.35
CA VAL A 45 6.90 4.32 -1.25
C VAL A 45 6.71 4.79 0.18
N THR A 46 6.30 6.04 0.35
CA THR A 46 5.86 6.61 1.62
C THR A 46 4.35 6.86 1.57
N GLY A 47 3.64 6.71 2.70
CA GLY A 47 2.18 6.80 2.79
C GLY A 47 1.53 8.05 2.18
N ILE A 48 2.28 9.14 2.01
CA ILE A 48 1.79 10.43 1.47
C ILE A 48 1.71 10.47 -0.07
N ALA A 49 2.36 9.55 -0.80
CA ALA A 49 2.61 9.73 -2.24
C ALA A 49 2.05 8.63 -3.14
N VAL A 50 0.78 8.23 -2.98
CA VAL A 50 0.08 7.48 -4.05
C VAL A 50 -0.76 8.44 -4.89
N ARG A 51 -0.16 9.02 -5.95
CA ARG A 51 -0.90 9.81 -6.95
C ARG A 51 -1.44 8.87 -8.03
N ILE A 52 -2.70 8.46 -7.91
CA ILE A 52 -3.40 7.79 -9.01
C ILE A 52 -3.78 8.86 -10.04
N LYS A 53 -3.06 8.93 -11.16
CA LYS A 53 -3.43 9.76 -12.30
C LYS A 53 -4.47 9.00 -13.11
N VAL A 54 -5.74 9.14 -12.76
CA VAL A 54 -6.85 8.64 -13.59
C VAL A 54 -6.79 9.40 -14.92
N ARG A 55 -6.54 8.69 -16.03
CA ARG A 55 -6.73 9.24 -17.37
C ARG A 55 -8.21 9.11 -17.73
N THR A 56 -8.91 10.22 -17.83
CA THR A 56 -10.21 10.28 -18.51
C THR A 56 -9.96 10.21 -20.02
N SER A 57 -10.72 9.33 -20.68
CA SER A 57 -10.86 9.30 -22.16
C SER A 57 -11.80 10.41 -22.63
#